data_AF-A0A2T1CKJ1-F1
#
_entry.id   AF-A0A2T1CKJ1-F1
#
_cell.length_a   1.000
_cell.length_b   1.000
_cell.length_c   1.000
_cell.angle_alpha   90.00
_cell.angle_beta   90.00
_cell.angle_gamma   90.00
#
_symmetry.space_group_name_H-M   'P 1'
#
loop_
_entity.id
_entity.type
_entity.pdbx_description
1 polymer ?
#
loop_
_entity_poly.entity_id
_entity_poly.type
_entity_poly.pdbx_seq_one_letter_code
_entity_poly.pdbx_strand_id
1 'polypeptide(L)'
;MSNLKELPKPNSEINDYEWGITPSPVKSTINHLQQLLQQKQQHLDKLQQENKWLRNQLEITIDKPNRPHVAPLPEVMLWTAIGVILTAAGTFIPASSLAAPWSWWGNGLSVQTLGVSYQIGAVLLTACLGGKNAAMLSQIIYILLGILGLPIFDRGGGSIYLQQPHFGYLLGFVVGAWICGWLAFQSLAKFATLIASCIVGLITIHLVGITYLTIMYFVTGLGAEINSLMQAIAIYSLHPLPGQLAVVCAISLIAFVMRKVMFT
;
A
#
# COMPACT_ATOMS: atom_id res chain seq x y z
N MET A 1 16.80 -14.16 73.67
CA MET A 1 16.87 -12.69 73.69
C MET A 1 18.17 -12.28 73.01
N SER A 2 18.16 -12.13 71.69
CA SER A 2 19.35 -11.74 70.93
C SER A 2 18.94 -11.07 69.64
N ASN A 3 19.57 -9.91 69.38
CA ASN A 3 19.53 -9.11 68.16
C ASN A 3 18.21 -8.39 67.84
N LEU A 4 17.87 -7.36 68.63
CA LEU A 4 17.36 -6.13 68.03
C LEU A 4 18.50 -5.54 67.20
N LYS A 5 18.45 -5.74 65.88
CA LYS A 5 19.38 -5.12 64.93
C LYS A 5 19.20 -3.61 65.05
N GLU A 6 20.10 -2.94 65.77
CA GLU A 6 20.07 -1.49 65.90
C GLU A 6 20.05 -0.87 64.50
N LEU A 7 19.06 -0.01 64.25
CA LEU A 7 18.99 0.75 63.01
C LEU A 7 20.23 1.65 62.92
N PRO A 8 20.82 1.82 61.73
CA PRO A 8 22.00 2.65 61.56
C PRO A 8 21.71 4.10 61.95
N LYS A 9 22.73 4.76 62.52
CA LYS A 9 22.64 6.16 62.92
C LYS A 9 22.20 7.03 61.74
N PRO A 10 21.44 8.11 62.00
CA PRO A 10 20.90 8.97 60.94
C PRO A 10 21.99 9.69 60.14
N ASN A 11 23.20 9.87 60.69
CA ASN A 11 24.38 10.40 60.02
C ASN A 11 25.61 9.58 60.43
N SER A 12 26.52 9.32 59.49
CA SER A 12 27.82 8.66 59.71
C SER A 12 28.77 9.44 60.61
N GLU A 13 28.55 10.74 60.78
CA GLU A 13 29.37 11.62 61.62
C GLU A 13 29.05 11.53 63.12
N ILE A 14 27.91 10.92 63.50
CA ILE A 14 27.53 10.76 64.90
C ILE A 14 28.30 9.58 65.50
N ASN A 15 29.07 9.80 66.56
CA ASN A 15 29.83 8.74 67.21
C ASN A 15 28.93 7.80 68.05
N ASP A 16 29.39 6.57 68.31
CA ASP A 16 28.60 5.57 69.06
C ASP A 16 28.26 6.06 70.48
N TYR A 17 29.19 6.81 71.08
CA TYR A 17 29.00 7.47 72.37
C TYR A 17 27.88 8.51 72.34
N GLU A 18 27.89 9.40 71.34
CA GLU A 18 26.90 10.48 71.20
C GLU A 18 25.51 9.92 70.92
N TRP A 19 25.43 8.86 70.13
CA TRP A 19 24.20 8.11 69.91
C TRP A 19 23.72 7.39 71.17
N GLY A 20 24.64 6.85 71.96
CA GLY A 20 24.37 6.18 73.24
C GLY A 20 23.62 7.07 74.23
N ILE A 21 24.07 8.32 74.39
CA ILE A 21 23.49 9.30 75.34
C ILE A 21 22.26 10.05 74.81
N THR A 22 21.86 9.83 73.55
CA THR A 22 20.70 10.51 72.96
C THR A 22 19.39 10.09 73.67
N PRO A 23 18.50 11.03 74.05
CA PRO A 23 17.25 10.71 74.73
C PRO A 23 16.34 9.75 73.93
N SER A 24 15.70 8.80 74.62
CA SER A 24 14.81 7.80 74.01
C SER A 24 13.70 8.37 73.11
N PRO A 25 13.03 9.50 73.45
CA PRO A 25 12.00 10.10 72.58
C PRO A 25 12.56 10.60 71.23
N VAL A 26 13.83 11.03 71.22
CA VAL A 26 14.52 11.48 70.01
C VAL A 26 14.84 10.28 69.14
N LYS A 27 15.36 9.18 69.72
CA LYS A 27 15.61 7.91 69.02
C LYS A 27 14.33 7.35 68.39
N SER A 28 13.20 7.35 69.10
CA SER A 28 11.93 6.86 68.54
C SER A 28 11.42 7.72 67.38
N THR A 29 11.58 9.04 67.48
CA THR A 29 11.19 9.97 66.41
C THR A 29 12.05 9.79 65.16
N ILE A 30 13.37 9.62 65.34
CA ILE A 30 14.31 9.35 64.24
C ILE A 30 13.98 8.01 63.57
N ASN A 31 13.72 6.96 64.34
CA ASN A 31 13.32 5.67 63.79
C ASN A 31 12.03 5.76 62.96
N HIS A 32 11.04 6.52 63.46
CA HIS A 32 9.79 6.74 62.74
C HIS A 32 10.01 7.50 61.41
N LEU A 33 10.84 8.55 61.43
CA LEU A 33 11.19 9.30 60.22
C LEU A 33 11.99 8.45 59.22
N GLN A 34 12.93 7.63 59.68
CA GLN A 34 13.66 6.69 58.82
C GLN A 34 12.71 5.68 58.16
N GLN A 35 11.74 5.14 58.92
CA GLN A 35 10.71 4.25 58.36
C GLN A 35 9.86 4.95 57.30
N LEU A 36 9.42 6.18 57.56
CA LEU A 36 8.66 6.97 56.58
C LEU A 36 9.47 7.26 55.32
N LEU A 37 10.74 7.64 55.45
CA LEU A 37 11.64 7.87 54.32
C LEU A 37 11.80 6.59 53.49
N GLN A 38 12.00 5.45 54.16
CA GLN A 38 12.17 4.17 53.48
C GLN A 38 10.89 3.75 52.73
N GLN A 39 9.71 3.97 53.31
CA GLN A 39 8.43 3.76 52.62
C GLN A 39 8.26 4.66 51.39
N LYS A 40 8.62 5.96 51.51
CA LYS A 40 8.54 6.91 50.40
C LYS A 40 9.49 6.53 49.27
N GLN A 41 10.70 6.08 49.58
CA GLN A 41 11.66 5.63 48.57
C GLN A 41 11.15 4.41 47.80
N GLN A 42 10.64 3.39 48.52
CA GLN A 42 10.05 2.21 47.88
C GLN A 42 8.87 2.56 46.96
N HIS A 43 8.05 3.53 47.37
CA HIS A 43 6.95 4.00 46.53
C HIS A 43 7.44 4.70 45.26
N LEU A 44 8.49 5.51 45.37
CA LEU A 44 9.09 6.21 44.23
C LEU A 44 9.70 5.22 43.23
N ASP A 45 10.42 4.20 43.73
CA ASP A 45 11.02 3.15 42.90
C ASP A 45 9.94 2.36 42.14
N LYS A 46 8.82 2.07 42.81
CA LYS A 46 7.66 1.43 42.17
C LYS A 46 7.09 2.28 41.04
N LEU A 47 6.87 3.58 41.28
CA LEU A 47 6.37 4.51 40.26
C LEU A 47 7.33 4.63 39.07
N GLN A 48 8.65 4.67 39.32
CA GLN A 48 9.65 4.69 38.26
C GLN A 48 9.63 3.41 37.42
N GLN A 49 9.46 2.25 38.06
CA GLN A 49 9.35 0.98 37.38
C GLN A 49 8.08 0.89 36.53
N GLU A 50 6.95 1.39 37.04
CA GLU A 50 5.68 1.48 36.31
C GLU A 50 5.80 2.44 35.12
N ASN A 51 6.42 3.61 35.30
CA ASN A 51 6.64 4.57 34.21
C ASN A 51 7.56 3.98 33.13
N LYS A 52 8.61 3.26 33.53
CA LYS A 52 9.50 2.56 32.60
C LYS A 52 8.76 1.47 31.82
N TRP A 53 7.91 0.69 32.50
CA TRP A 53 7.08 -0.32 31.85
C TRP A 53 6.11 0.28 30.84
N LEU A 54 5.41 1.37 31.21
CA LEU A 54 4.50 2.09 30.33
C LEU A 54 5.21 2.67 29.10
N ARG A 55 6.40 3.25 29.28
CA ARG A 55 7.23 3.74 28.17
C ARG A 55 7.59 2.62 27.19
N ASN A 56 8.01 1.46 27.69
CA ASN A 56 8.31 0.31 26.82
C ASN A 56 7.07 -0.17 26.06
N GLN A 57 5.90 -0.22 26.70
CA GLN A 57 4.65 -0.60 26.03
C GLN A 57 4.24 0.41 24.95
N LEU A 58 4.40 1.71 25.23
CA LEU A 58 4.14 2.77 24.26
C LEU A 58 5.12 2.71 23.09
N GLU A 59 6.41 2.50 23.35
CA GLU A 59 7.44 2.37 22.33
C GLU A 59 7.17 1.18 21.40
N ILE A 60 6.75 0.02 21.94
CA ILE A 60 6.32 -1.15 21.15
C ILE A 60 5.09 -0.83 20.29
N THR A 61 4.18 0.01 20.79
CA THR A 61 2.96 0.38 20.07
C THR A 61 3.24 1.41 18.96
N ILE A 62 4.18 2.33 19.19
CA ILE A 62 4.60 3.35 18.23
C ILE A 62 5.54 2.74 17.17
N ASP A 63 6.39 1.78 17.55
CA ASP A 63 7.28 1.03 16.65
C ASP A 63 6.59 -0.14 15.93
N LYS A 64 5.27 -0.03 15.73
CA LYS A 64 4.68 -0.48 14.46
C LYS A 64 4.77 0.68 13.48
N PRO A 65 5.94 1.02 12.90
CA PRO A 65 5.91 1.79 11.69
C PRO A 65 5.07 0.96 10.73
N ASN A 66 4.21 1.68 10.02
CA ASN A 66 3.56 1.28 8.80
C ASN A 66 4.65 0.92 7.77
N ARG A 67 5.47 -0.10 8.06
CA ARG A 67 6.57 -0.55 7.21
C ARG A 67 5.85 -1.02 5.96
N PRO A 68 6.13 -0.42 4.78
CA PRO A 68 5.54 -0.90 3.55
C PRO A 68 5.86 -2.38 3.47
N HIS A 69 4.83 -3.22 3.39
CA HIS A 69 5.01 -4.66 3.33
C HIS A 69 5.91 -4.97 2.14
N VAL A 70 7.16 -5.37 2.41
CA VAL A 70 8.10 -5.76 1.38
C VAL A 70 7.87 -7.23 1.13
N ALA A 71 7.10 -7.53 0.08
CA ALA A 71 6.79 -8.91 -0.28
C ALA A 71 8.11 -9.70 -0.48
N PRO A 72 8.21 -10.93 0.06
CA PRO A 72 9.36 -11.79 -0.17
C PRO A 72 9.47 -12.15 -1.66
N LEU A 73 10.70 -12.46 -2.12
CA LEU A 73 10.97 -12.73 -3.53
C LEU A 73 10.02 -13.76 -4.19
N PRO A 74 9.66 -14.90 -3.55
CA PRO A 74 8.72 -15.85 -4.14
C PRO A 74 7.32 -15.28 -4.36
N GLU A 75 6.84 -14.43 -3.46
CA GLU A 75 5.53 -13.77 -3.58
C GLU A 75 5.54 -12.76 -4.74
N VAL A 76 6.64 -12.00 -4.89
CA VAL A 76 6.82 -11.10 -6.04
C VAL A 76 6.78 -11.89 -7.35
N MET A 77 7.47 -13.03 -7.43
CA MET A 77 7.46 -13.89 -8.62
C MET A 77 6.08 -14.46 -8.92
N LEU A 78 5.36 -14.94 -7.89
CA LEU A 78 4.01 -15.47 -8.04
C LEU A 78 3.04 -14.40 -8.59
N TRP A 79 3.00 -13.23 -7.95
CA TRP A 79 2.16 -12.12 -8.42
C TRP A 79 2.58 -11.58 -9.78
N THR A 80 3.87 -11.65 -10.11
CA THR A 80 4.38 -11.30 -11.44
C THR A 80 3.80 -12.25 -12.49
N ALA A 81 3.85 -13.56 -12.25
CA ALA A 81 3.32 -14.56 -13.17
C ALA A 81 1.79 -14.44 -13.32
N ILE A 82 1.08 -14.30 -12.20
CA ILE A 82 -0.37 -14.04 -12.19
C ILE A 82 -0.69 -12.77 -12.99
N GLY A 83 0.07 -11.69 -12.77
CA GLY A 83 -0.12 -10.43 -13.46
C GLY A 83 0.05 -10.54 -14.98
N VAL A 84 1.08 -11.25 -15.46
CA VAL A 84 1.31 -11.46 -16.89
C VAL A 84 0.12 -12.21 -17.51
N ILE A 85 -0.34 -13.27 -16.85
CA ILE A 85 -1.48 -14.07 -17.30
C ILE A 85 -2.77 -13.23 -17.31
N LEU A 86 -3.02 -12.49 -16.24
CA LEU A 86 -4.21 -11.64 -16.13
C LEU A 86 -4.20 -10.52 -17.17
N THR A 87 -3.06 -9.86 -17.42
CA THR A 87 -2.96 -8.83 -18.46
C THR A 87 -3.21 -9.44 -19.83
N ALA A 88 -2.56 -10.56 -20.16
CA ALA A 88 -2.73 -11.21 -21.46
C ALA A 88 -4.17 -11.71 -21.68
N ALA A 89 -4.79 -12.36 -20.70
CA ALA A 89 -6.19 -12.77 -20.78
C ALA A 89 -7.12 -11.55 -20.85
N GLY A 90 -6.86 -10.52 -20.03
CA GLY A 90 -7.63 -9.29 -19.99
C GLY A 90 -7.61 -8.51 -21.30
N THR A 91 -6.56 -8.64 -22.13
CA THR A 91 -6.52 -8.07 -23.49
C THR A 91 -7.68 -8.53 -24.35
N PHE A 92 -8.07 -9.81 -24.25
CA PHE A 92 -9.07 -10.42 -25.14
C PHE A 92 -10.49 -10.47 -24.55
N ILE A 93 -10.65 -10.15 -23.28
CA ILE A 93 -11.96 -10.15 -22.61
C ILE A 93 -12.51 -8.72 -22.60
N PRO A 94 -13.59 -8.42 -23.35
CA PRO A 94 -14.23 -7.12 -23.30
C PRO A 94 -14.91 -6.91 -21.94
N ALA A 95 -14.77 -5.71 -21.38
CA ALA A 95 -15.49 -5.32 -20.20
C ALA A 95 -16.97 -5.14 -20.54
N SER A 96 -17.81 -5.89 -19.86
CA SER A 96 -19.25 -5.87 -20.04
C SER A 96 -19.95 -5.53 -18.73
N SER A 97 -20.98 -4.71 -18.81
CA SER A 97 -21.90 -4.47 -17.71
C SER A 97 -23.28 -4.96 -18.08
N LEU A 98 -24.12 -5.15 -17.07
CA LEU A 98 -25.55 -5.21 -17.30
C LEU A 98 -26.00 -3.86 -17.85
N ALA A 99 -26.93 -3.88 -18.79
CA ALA A 99 -27.61 -2.68 -19.23
C ALA A 99 -28.19 -1.97 -17.99
N ALA A 100 -28.36 -0.65 -18.07
CA ALA A 100 -28.79 0.06 -16.89
C ALA A 100 -30.23 -0.32 -16.48
N PRO A 101 -30.59 -0.28 -15.18
CA PRO A 101 -31.88 -0.80 -14.69
C PRO A 101 -33.11 -0.23 -15.39
N TRP A 102 -33.04 1.03 -15.84
CA TRP A 102 -34.10 1.69 -16.60
C TRP A 102 -34.36 1.09 -17.99
N SER A 103 -33.37 0.42 -18.59
CA SER A 103 -33.50 -0.25 -19.90
C SER A 103 -34.07 -1.67 -19.80
N TRP A 104 -34.13 -2.25 -18.61
CA TRP A 104 -34.59 -3.63 -18.40
C TRP A 104 -36.07 -3.81 -18.70
N TRP A 105 -36.85 -2.73 -18.54
CA TRP A 105 -38.29 -2.77 -18.73
C TRP A 105 -38.71 -2.99 -20.19
N GLY A 106 -37.84 -2.67 -21.16
CA GLY A 106 -38.09 -2.87 -22.59
C GLY A 106 -37.22 -3.96 -23.22
N ASN A 107 -35.93 -4.02 -22.86
CA ASN A 107 -34.94 -4.87 -23.52
C ASN A 107 -34.54 -6.10 -22.68
N GLY A 108 -35.15 -6.30 -21.51
CA GLY A 108 -34.76 -7.33 -20.55
C GLY A 108 -33.35 -7.11 -19.98
N LEU A 109 -32.85 -8.13 -19.27
CA LEU A 109 -31.47 -8.16 -18.79
C LEU A 109 -30.53 -8.46 -19.96
N SER A 110 -30.08 -7.40 -20.63
CA SER A 110 -29.07 -7.49 -21.70
C SER A 110 -27.69 -7.11 -21.17
N VAL A 111 -26.66 -7.78 -21.70
CA VAL A 111 -25.26 -7.48 -21.42
C VAL A 111 -24.76 -6.49 -22.46
N GLN A 112 -24.23 -5.34 -22.03
CA GLN A 112 -23.68 -4.30 -22.90
C GLN A 112 -22.17 -4.18 -22.69
N THR A 113 -21.43 -4.07 -23.79
CA THR A 113 -19.98 -3.84 -23.74
C THR A 113 -19.69 -2.38 -23.41
N LEU A 114 -18.72 -2.15 -22.53
CA LEU A 114 -18.28 -0.81 -22.11
C LEU A 114 -17.29 -0.17 -23.09
N GLY A 115 -17.03 -0.80 -24.23
CA GLY A 115 -16.08 -0.31 -25.23
C GLY A 115 -14.60 -0.40 -24.81
N VAL A 116 -14.30 -1.15 -23.76
CA VAL A 116 -12.94 -1.35 -23.22
C VAL A 116 -12.72 -2.81 -22.85
N SER A 117 -11.47 -3.25 -22.75
CA SER A 117 -11.11 -4.59 -22.28
C SER A 117 -10.77 -4.60 -20.79
N TYR A 118 -10.72 -5.79 -20.18
CA TYR A 118 -10.25 -5.95 -18.79
C TYR A 118 -8.73 -5.82 -18.63
N GLN A 119 -7.99 -5.59 -19.72
CA GLN A 119 -6.53 -5.48 -19.72
C GLN A 119 -6.02 -4.50 -18.67
N ILE A 120 -6.52 -3.25 -18.69
CA ILE A 120 -6.11 -2.24 -17.71
C ILE A 120 -6.55 -2.60 -16.28
N GLY A 121 -7.70 -3.27 -16.15
CA GLY A 121 -8.19 -3.79 -14.88
C GLY A 121 -7.25 -4.83 -14.28
N ALA A 122 -6.73 -5.75 -15.10
CA ALA A 122 -5.74 -6.75 -14.70
C ALA A 122 -4.43 -6.12 -14.21
N VAL A 123 -3.95 -5.08 -14.91
CA VAL A 123 -2.75 -4.33 -14.52
C VAL A 123 -2.93 -3.70 -13.14
N LEU A 124 -4.04 -2.98 -12.95
CA LEU A 124 -4.33 -2.28 -11.68
C LEU A 124 -4.64 -3.27 -10.55
N LEU A 125 -5.30 -4.39 -10.83
CA LEU A 125 -5.55 -5.46 -9.85
C LEU A 125 -4.23 -6.06 -9.36
N THR A 126 -3.32 -6.37 -10.29
CA THR A 126 -1.98 -6.89 -9.97
C THR A 126 -1.21 -5.88 -9.11
N ALA A 127 -1.31 -4.58 -9.41
CA ALA A 127 -0.72 -3.53 -8.60
C ALA A 127 -1.32 -3.48 -7.19
N CYS A 128 -2.64 -3.55 -7.06
CA CYS A 128 -3.31 -3.56 -5.77
C CYS A 128 -3.05 -4.84 -4.97
N LEU A 129 -2.75 -5.98 -5.57
CA LEU A 129 -2.57 -7.23 -4.82
C LEU A 129 -1.11 -7.65 -4.64
N GLY A 130 -0.28 -7.51 -5.67
CA GLY A 130 1.14 -7.87 -5.66
C GLY A 130 2.11 -6.71 -5.39
N GLY A 131 1.60 -5.48 -5.32
CA GLY A 131 2.39 -4.29 -5.02
C GLY A 131 3.27 -3.81 -6.19
N LYS A 132 4.05 -2.75 -5.92
CA LYS A 132 4.76 -2.00 -6.98
C LYS A 132 5.75 -2.84 -7.79
N ASN A 133 6.49 -3.74 -7.14
CA ASN A 133 7.58 -4.50 -7.79
C ASN A 133 7.01 -5.60 -8.70
N ALA A 134 6.06 -6.41 -8.19
CA ALA A 134 5.47 -7.49 -8.95
C ALA A 134 4.66 -6.96 -10.14
N ALA A 135 3.91 -5.88 -9.95
CA ALA A 135 3.11 -5.29 -11.00
C ALA A 135 3.98 -4.66 -12.10
N MET A 136 5.04 -3.91 -11.72
CA MET A 136 6.00 -3.37 -12.69
C MET A 136 6.68 -4.49 -13.48
N LEU A 137 7.20 -5.53 -12.80
CA LEU A 137 7.89 -6.64 -13.45
C LEU A 137 6.94 -7.42 -14.38
N SER A 138 5.69 -7.60 -13.96
CA SER A 138 4.66 -8.22 -14.79
C SER A 138 4.45 -7.46 -16.10
N GLN A 139 4.36 -6.13 -16.06
CA GLN A 139 4.14 -5.35 -17.28
C GLN A 139 5.39 -5.33 -18.18
N ILE A 140 6.59 -5.32 -17.59
CA ILE A 140 7.84 -5.46 -18.35
C ILE A 140 7.85 -6.80 -19.10
N ILE A 141 7.57 -7.90 -18.41
CA ILE A 141 7.53 -9.24 -19.03
C ILE A 141 6.45 -9.31 -20.10
N TYR A 142 5.24 -8.79 -19.84
CA TYR A 142 4.16 -8.72 -20.82
C TYR A 142 4.60 -7.99 -22.10
N ILE A 143 5.25 -6.83 -21.97
CA ILE A 143 5.75 -6.08 -23.13
C ILE A 143 6.83 -6.86 -23.88
N LEU A 144 7.80 -7.43 -23.17
CA LEU A 144 8.88 -8.21 -23.78
C LEU A 144 8.34 -9.42 -24.55
N LEU A 145 7.42 -10.18 -23.96
CA LEU A 145 6.78 -11.32 -24.61
C LEU A 145 6.03 -10.89 -25.88
N GLY A 146 5.28 -9.80 -25.82
CA GLY A 146 4.56 -9.30 -26.99
C GLY A 146 5.51 -8.81 -28.09
N ILE A 147 6.59 -8.09 -27.76
CA ILE A 147 7.60 -7.64 -28.74
C ILE A 147 8.36 -8.83 -29.36
N LEU A 148 8.62 -9.90 -28.60
CA LEU A 148 9.23 -11.13 -29.10
C LEU A 148 8.34 -11.91 -30.09
N GLY A 149 7.09 -11.49 -30.29
CA GLY A 149 6.21 -12.03 -31.31
C GLY A 149 5.06 -12.89 -30.77
N LEU A 150 4.91 -13.03 -29.45
CA LEU A 150 3.71 -13.67 -28.92
C LEU A 150 2.47 -12.79 -29.20
N PRO A 151 1.38 -13.35 -29.75
CA PRO A 151 0.18 -12.59 -30.11
C PRO A 151 -0.70 -12.32 -28.89
N ILE A 152 -0.16 -11.63 -27.88
CA ILE A 152 -0.83 -11.30 -26.62
C ILE A 152 -1.34 -9.85 -26.59
N PHE A 153 -0.96 -9.03 -27.57
CA PHE A 153 -1.53 -7.70 -27.77
C PHE A 153 -2.81 -7.79 -28.60
N ASP A 154 -3.65 -6.76 -28.48
CA ASP A 154 -4.96 -6.66 -29.14
C ASP A 154 -4.90 -6.78 -30.67
N ARG A 155 -3.79 -6.34 -31.28
CA ARG A 155 -3.52 -6.41 -32.72
C ARG A 155 -2.38 -7.37 -33.09
N GLY A 156 -2.14 -8.40 -32.26
CA GLY A 156 -1.12 -9.42 -32.50
C GLY A 156 0.13 -9.23 -31.63
N GLY A 157 1.30 -9.14 -32.24
CA GLY A 157 2.59 -9.03 -31.54
C GLY A 157 3.73 -8.65 -32.49
N GLY A 158 4.95 -8.67 -31.97
CA GLY A 158 6.17 -8.38 -32.71
C GLY A 158 6.64 -6.93 -32.57
N SER A 159 7.87 -6.67 -33.03
CA SER A 159 8.52 -5.36 -32.98
C SER A 159 7.80 -4.28 -33.79
N ILE A 160 7.02 -4.66 -34.82
CA ILE A 160 6.19 -3.71 -35.58
C ILE A 160 5.15 -3.01 -34.69
N TYR A 161 4.77 -3.63 -33.56
CA TYR A 161 3.85 -3.04 -32.61
C TYR A 161 4.41 -1.78 -31.93
N LEU A 162 5.74 -1.60 -31.92
CA LEU A 162 6.42 -0.37 -31.46
C LEU A 162 6.08 0.87 -32.29
N GLN A 163 5.40 0.73 -33.42
CA GLN A 163 4.95 1.84 -34.26
C GLN A 163 3.46 2.16 -34.05
N GLN A 164 2.76 1.39 -33.22
CA GLN A 164 1.32 1.55 -33.01
C GLN A 164 1.04 2.66 -31.97
N PRO A 165 0.05 3.54 -32.22
CA PRO A 165 -0.35 4.59 -31.26
C PRO A 165 -0.67 4.05 -29.85
N HIS A 166 -1.24 2.84 -29.76
CA HIS A 166 -1.61 2.19 -28.51
C HIS A 166 -0.41 1.73 -27.67
N PHE A 167 0.77 1.51 -28.28
CA PHE A 167 1.93 0.99 -27.57
C PHE A 167 2.40 1.90 -26.43
N GLY A 168 2.23 3.21 -26.57
CA GLY A 168 2.50 4.18 -25.51
C GLY A 168 1.75 3.89 -24.20
N TYR A 169 0.53 3.37 -24.29
CA TYR A 169 -0.27 3.02 -23.12
C TYR A 169 0.25 1.74 -22.44
N LEU A 170 0.85 0.82 -23.20
CA LEU A 170 1.55 -0.34 -22.64
C LEU A 170 2.79 0.11 -21.85
N LEU A 171 3.57 1.07 -22.36
CA LEU A 171 4.64 1.70 -21.57
C LEU A 171 4.07 2.37 -20.30
N GLY A 172 2.92 3.02 -20.44
CA GLY A 172 2.15 3.57 -19.33
C GLY A 172 1.78 2.52 -18.28
N PHE A 173 1.47 1.27 -18.67
CA PHE A 173 1.18 0.19 -17.72
C PHE A 173 2.35 -0.07 -16.77
N VAL A 174 3.60 0.03 -17.22
CA VAL A 174 4.77 -0.19 -16.35
C VAL A 174 4.82 0.85 -15.23
N VAL A 175 4.77 2.13 -15.59
CA VAL A 175 4.88 3.24 -14.63
C VAL A 175 3.62 3.36 -13.79
N GLY A 176 2.44 3.25 -14.41
CA GLY A 176 1.16 3.33 -13.73
C GLY A 176 0.92 2.19 -12.75
N ALA A 177 1.31 0.95 -13.10
CA ALA A 177 1.24 -0.18 -12.17
C ALA A 177 2.18 0.00 -10.98
N TRP A 178 3.39 0.51 -11.21
CA TRP A 178 4.34 0.80 -10.13
C TRP A 178 3.80 1.85 -9.16
N ILE A 179 3.29 2.98 -9.67
CA ILE A 179 2.71 4.05 -8.84
C ILE A 179 1.46 3.55 -8.10
N CYS A 180 0.55 2.87 -8.81
CA CYS A 180 -0.66 2.30 -8.22
C CYS A 180 -0.31 1.32 -7.10
N GLY A 181 0.62 0.41 -7.34
CA GLY A 181 1.03 -0.60 -6.35
C GLY A 181 1.76 0.01 -5.17
N TRP A 182 2.52 1.09 -5.38
CA TRP A 182 3.17 1.80 -4.29
C TRP A 182 2.16 2.49 -3.39
N LEU A 183 1.21 3.24 -3.97
CA LEU A 183 0.15 3.92 -3.24
C LEU A 183 -0.78 2.93 -2.52
N ALA A 184 -1.12 1.82 -3.17
CA ALA A 184 -2.02 0.82 -2.60
C ALA A 184 -1.45 0.18 -1.33
N PHE A 185 -0.13 0.11 -1.16
CA PHE A 185 0.54 -0.49 0.00
C PHE A 185 1.08 0.53 1.02
N GLN A 186 0.81 1.82 0.85
CA GLN A 186 1.22 2.86 1.80
C GLN A 186 0.36 2.91 3.07
N SER A 187 -0.82 2.31 3.06
CA SER A 187 -1.74 2.32 4.20
C SER A 187 -2.54 1.02 4.28
N LEU A 188 -3.23 0.82 5.41
CA LEU A 188 -4.18 -0.27 5.59
C LEU A 188 -5.18 -0.31 4.43
N ALA A 189 -5.54 -1.51 4.01
CA ALA A 189 -6.45 -1.75 2.89
C ALA A 189 -7.85 -1.15 3.15
N LYS A 190 -8.04 0.10 2.76
CA LYS A 190 -9.32 0.81 2.73
C LYS A 190 -9.78 0.92 1.29
N PHE A 191 -11.07 0.73 1.04
CA PHE A 191 -11.63 0.86 -0.31
C PHE A 191 -11.25 2.21 -0.96
N ALA A 192 -11.38 3.32 -0.21
CA ALA A 192 -11.00 4.67 -0.66
C ALA A 192 -9.52 4.78 -1.08
N THR A 193 -8.61 4.10 -0.37
CA THR A 193 -7.17 4.14 -0.71
C THR A 193 -6.86 3.33 -1.97
N LEU A 194 -7.57 2.20 -2.17
CA LEU A 194 -7.39 1.36 -3.35
C LEU A 194 -7.93 2.03 -4.61
N ILE A 195 -9.13 2.61 -4.52
CA ILE A 195 -9.72 3.33 -5.67
C ILE A 195 -8.90 4.56 -6.03
N ALA A 196 -8.42 5.33 -5.04
CA ALA A 196 -7.51 6.45 -5.30
C ALA A 196 -6.20 5.99 -5.96
N SER A 197 -5.62 4.88 -5.50
CA SER A 197 -4.41 4.30 -6.10
C SER A 197 -4.62 3.88 -7.56
N CYS A 198 -5.75 3.22 -7.85
CA CYS A 198 -6.13 2.85 -9.22
C CYS A 198 -6.33 4.07 -10.11
N ILE A 199 -6.98 5.13 -9.61
CA ILE A 199 -7.21 6.37 -10.37
C ILE A 199 -5.87 7.04 -10.69
N VAL A 200 -4.96 7.15 -9.73
CA VAL A 200 -3.62 7.72 -9.98
C VAL A 200 -2.83 6.86 -10.96
N GLY A 201 -2.92 5.53 -10.85
CA GLY A 201 -2.35 4.59 -11.82
C GLY A 201 -2.90 4.81 -13.23
N LEU A 202 -4.23 4.91 -13.37
CA LEU A 202 -4.91 5.18 -14.64
C LEU A 202 -4.45 6.51 -15.24
N ILE A 203 -4.45 7.60 -14.47
CA ILE A 203 -3.96 8.91 -14.92
C ILE A 203 -2.53 8.80 -15.43
N THR A 204 -1.66 8.10 -14.71
CA THR A 204 -0.26 7.88 -15.11
C THR A 204 -0.18 7.13 -16.45
N ILE A 205 -0.99 6.08 -16.64
CA ILE A 205 -1.04 5.31 -17.90
C ILE A 205 -1.41 6.23 -19.06
N HIS A 206 -2.44 7.06 -18.90
CA HIS A 206 -2.86 8.01 -19.93
C HIS A 206 -1.81 9.08 -20.19
N LEU A 207 -1.16 9.63 -19.16
CA LEU A 207 -0.11 10.63 -19.34
C LEU A 207 1.03 10.07 -20.20
N VAL A 208 1.55 8.89 -19.86
CA VAL A 208 2.62 8.24 -20.63
C VAL A 208 2.16 7.89 -22.05
N GLY A 209 0.94 7.36 -22.20
CA GLY A 209 0.37 7.03 -23.50
C GLY A 209 0.19 8.25 -24.40
N ILE A 210 -0.33 9.36 -23.87
CA ILE A 210 -0.51 10.62 -24.57
C ILE A 210 0.85 11.24 -24.93
N THR A 211 1.84 11.19 -24.03
CA THR A 211 3.20 11.67 -24.34
C THR A 211 3.81 10.89 -25.50
N TYR A 212 3.74 9.57 -25.46
CA TYR A 212 4.23 8.72 -26.55
C TYR A 212 3.50 9.00 -27.86
N LEU A 213 2.16 9.09 -27.83
CA LEU A 213 1.34 9.43 -28.98
C LEU A 213 1.73 10.79 -29.59
N THR A 214 1.99 11.79 -28.74
CA THR A 214 2.41 13.12 -29.16
C THR A 214 3.78 13.07 -29.84
N ILE A 215 4.74 12.34 -29.27
CA ILE A 215 6.06 12.16 -29.88
C ILE A 215 5.93 11.46 -31.24
N MET A 216 5.16 10.37 -31.33
CA MET A 216 4.95 9.64 -32.57
C MET A 216 4.34 10.52 -33.67
N TYR A 217 3.31 11.30 -33.32
CA TYR A 217 2.67 12.24 -34.22
C TYR A 217 3.66 13.25 -34.84
N PHE A 218 4.55 13.83 -34.03
CA PHE A 218 5.51 14.83 -34.52
C PHE A 218 6.75 14.24 -35.19
N VAL A 219 7.25 13.09 -34.74
CA VAL A 219 8.54 12.53 -35.21
C VAL A 219 8.37 11.65 -36.44
N THR A 220 7.37 10.77 -36.42
CA THR A 220 7.26 9.70 -37.42
C THR A 220 6.19 9.94 -38.48
N GLY A 221 5.30 10.92 -38.27
CA GLY A 221 4.13 11.12 -39.13
C GLY A 221 3.19 9.92 -39.18
N LEU A 222 3.40 8.90 -38.33
CA LEU A 222 2.55 7.71 -38.19
C LEU A 222 1.25 8.11 -37.50
N GLY A 223 0.36 8.62 -38.34
CA GLY A 223 -0.99 9.08 -38.05
C GLY A 223 -1.68 9.50 -39.34
N ALA A 224 -1.26 9.00 -40.50
CA ALA A 224 -1.80 9.38 -41.81
C ALA A 224 -3.32 9.11 -42.00
N GLU A 225 -3.95 8.41 -41.05
CA GLU A 225 -5.41 8.24 -40.98
C GLU A 225 -6.11 9.14 -39.94
N ILE A 226 -5.36 9.75 -39.01
CA ILE A 226 -5.89 10.64 -37.98
C ILE A 226 -5.42 12.08 -38.26
N ASN A 227 -6.37 12.91 -38.69
CA ASN A 227 -6.11 14.27 -39.18
C ASN A 227 -5.64 15.25 -38.07
N SER A 228 -5.74 14.87 -36.80
CA SER A 228 -5.39 15.75 -35.66
C SER A 228 -4.98 14.98 -34.41
N LEU A 229 -3.95 15.45 -33.71
CA LEU A 229 -3.53 14.94 -32.39
C LEU A 229 -4.69 14.89 -31.39
N MET A 230 -5.58 15.89 -31.41
CA MET A 230 -6.74 15.94 -30.52
C MET A 230 -7.71 14.78 -30.78
N GLN A 231 -7.88 14.40 -32.06
CA GLN A 231 -8.70 13.24 -32.42
C GLN A 231 -8.07 11.94 -31.92
N ALA A 232 -6.75 11.79 -32.02
CA ALA A 232 -6.05 10.63 -31.49
C ALA A 232 -6.20 10.52 -29.96
N ILE A 233 -6.06 11.63 -29.22
CA ILE A 233 -6.30 11.66 -27.77
C ILE A 233 -7.76 11.32 -27.46
N ALA A 234 -8.71 11.83 -28.24
CA ALA A 234 -10.12 11.53 -28.04
C ALA A 234 -10.42 10.03 -28.22
N ILE A 235 -9.88 9.41 -29.27
CA ILE A 235 -10.08 7.98 -29.57
C ILE A 235 -9.43 7.09 -28.51
N TYR A 236 -8.18 7.36 -28.14
CA TYR A 236 -7.40 6.44 -27.31
C TYR A 236 -7.49 6.71 -25.81
N SER A 237 -7.82 7.93 -25.40
CA SER A 237 -7.94 8.29 -23.98
C SER A 237 -9.36 8.65 -23.59
N LEU A 238 -10.02 9.60 -24.28
CA LEU A 238 -11.27 10.18 -23.79
C LEU A 238 -12.48 9.25 -23.94
N HIS A 239 -12.64 8.64 -25.12
CA HIS A 239 -13.74 7.72 -25.41
C HIS A 239 -13.75 6.46 -24.51
N PRO A 240 -12.63 5.75 -24.27
CA PRO A 240 -12.61 4.60 -23.38
C PRO A 240 -12.68 4.97 -21.88
N LEU A 241 -12.45 6.23 -21.51
CA LEU A 241 -12.34 6.66 -20.12
C LEU A 241 -13.54 6.25 -19.23
N PRO A 242 -14.82 6.42 -19.65
CA PRO A 242 -15.95 6.02 -18.81
C PRO A 242 -15.97 4.51 -18.53
N GLY A 243 -15.65 3.70 -19.53
CA GLY A 243 -15.54 2.24 -19.38
C GLY A 243 -14.40 1.85 -18.44
N GLN A 244 -13.24 2.51 -18.56
CA GLN A 244 -12.10 2.27 -17.68
C GLN A 244 -12.38 2.68 -16.24
N LEU A 245 -13.10 3.77 -16.00
CA LEU A 245 -13.54 4.17 -14.66
C LEU A 245 -14.48 3.12 -14.04
N ALA A 246 -15.41 2.57 -14.82
CA ALA A 246 -16.27 1.48 -14.36
C ALA A 246 -15.45 0.23 -13.99
N VAL A 247 -14.46 -0.13 -14.81
CA VAL A 247 -13.51 -1.23 -14.53
C VAL A 247 -12.71 -0.93 -13.25
N VAL A 248 -12.20 0.29 -13.07
CA VAL A 248 -11.49 0.71 -11.86
C VAL A 248 -12.35 0.49 -10.61
N CYS A 249 -13.61 0.90 -10.62
CA CYS A 249 -14.53 0.68 -9.50
C CYS A 249 -14.68 -0.80 -9.16
N ALA A 250 -14.90 -1.65 -10.18
CA ALA A 250 -15.03 -3.10 -9.99
C ALA A 250 -13.74 -3.72 -9.42
N ILE A 251 -12.58 -3.35 -9.98
CA ILE A 251 -11.28 -3.87 -9.57
C ILE A 251 -10.91 -3.41 -8.16
N SER A 252 -11.19 -2.17 -7.78
CA SER A 252 -10.95 -1.70 -6.42
C SER A 252 -11.83 -2.42 -5.40
N LEU A 253 -13.05 -2.80 -5.76
CA LEU A 253 -13.92 -3.61 -4.91
C LEU A 253 -13.37 -5.03 -4.75
N ILE A 254 -13.00 -5.68 -5.86
CA ILE A 254 -12.40 -7.02 -5.85
C ILE A 254 -11.12 -7.01 -5.02
N ALA A 255 -10.23 -6.04 -5.25
CA ALA A 255 -8.99 -5.90 -4.52
C ALA A 255 -9.23 -5.67 -3.02
N PHE A 256 -10.24 -4.88 -2.65
CA PHE A 256 -10.61 -4.67 -1.25
C PHE A 256 -11.03 -5.98 -0.58
N VAL A 257 -11.92 -6.74 -1.21
CA VAL A 257 -12.38 -8.04 -0.69
C VAL A 257 -11.22 -9.03 -0.59
N MET A 258 -10.42 -9.16 -1.65
CA MET A 258 -9.28 -10.08 -1.67
C MET A 258 -8.23 -9.73 -0.61
N ARG A 259 -7.90 -8.45 -0.43
CA ARG A 259 -7.00 -8.02 0.65
C ARG A 259 -7.57 -8.29 2.03
N LYS A 260 -8.88 -8.18 2.21
CA LYS A 260 -9.52 -8.55 3.48
C LYS A 260 -9.39 -10.05 3.75
N VAL A 261 -9.51 -10.90 2.73
CA VAL A 261 -9.34 -12.35 2.87
C VAL A 261 -7.88 -12.76 3.07
N MET A 262 -6.94 -12.12 2.38
CA MET A 262 -5.51 -12.46 2.47
C MET A 262 -4.82 -11.98 3.76
N PHE A 263 -5.26 -10.83 4.29
CA PHE A 263 -4.63 -10.15 5.42
C PHE A 263 -5.54 -10.10 6.66
N THR A 264 -6.54 -10.99 6.75
CA THR A 264 -7.26 -11.27 8.01
C THR A 264 -6.46 -12.23 8.87
#